data_AF-B4SMB5-F1
#
_entry.id   AF-B4SMB5-F1
#
_cell.length_a   1.000
_cell.length_b   1.000
_cell.length_c   1.000
_cell.angle_alpha   90.00
_cell.angle_beta   90.00
_cell.angle_gamma   90.00
#
_symmetry.space_group_name_H-M   'P 1'
#
loop_
_entity.id
_entity.type
_entity.pdbx_description
1 polymer ?
#
loop_
_entity_poly.entity_id
_entity_poly.type
_entity_poly.pdbx_seq_one_letter_code
_entity_poly.pdbx_strand_id
1 'polypeptide(L)'
;MTEFLHGVQVVNIDTGARSIAVASTSVIGIVGTAPLADTEAFPINTPVLVTSPSQAAKLSAKAGAEAGTLPGALDAIFDQSSAVVVVIRVENGANESATLANVLGGVDAQTGDYKGVHALLAAKSIVGVKPRILVAPGFTHVHPTDPAKPDAVLANPVVAELLGIADKLRAVIIKDGPNSTDDAAKSTTALTGSKRVYVVDPALLVQSGEAIVTRYASGAVAGAIARSDNERGWWASPSNLELNGVVGTARAIDFGLSDATSRANLLNQSNVATVIREGGFRLWGNRTTSIDQKWQFLCVVRTADIIADSLEAAHLWAVDRGISKTYVDDVREGVNAFLRGLKTQGAILGGNCWIDPELNAADSVAQGRFYWDFDFTPTYPGEQLTFRMHMNNNYVSEIF
;
A
#
# COMPACT_ATOMS: atom_id res chain seq x y z
N MET A 1 -6.57 9.19 55.34
CA MET A 1 -5.51 8.88 56.33
C MET A 1 -4.26 8.56 55.56
N THR A 2 -3.31 9.49 55.47
CA THR A 2 -1.98 9.22 54.92
C THR A 2 -1.19 8.43 55.95
N GLU A 3 -0.88 7.17 55.64
CA GLU A 3 -0.01 6.32 56.47
C GLU A 3 1.37 6.99 56.61
N PHE A 4 1.88 7.06 57.84
CA PHE A 4 3.22 7.53 58.14
C PHE A 4 4.24 6.51 57.63
N LEU A 5 5.10 6.93 56.69
CA LEU A 5 6.20 6.11 56.16
C LEU A 5 7.54 6.68 56.61
N HIS A 6 8.38 5.85 57.22
CA HIS A 6 9.78 6.16 57.51
C HIS A 6 10.67 5.34 56.56
N GLY A 7 10.98 5.88 55.38
CA GLY A 7 11.78 5.24 54.32
C GLY A 7 11.67 5.93 52.96
N VAL A 8 12.24 5.34 51.90
CA VAL A 8 12.08 5.80 50.51
C VAL A 8 10.96 5.00 49.86
N GLN A 9 9.92 5.69 49.37
CA GLN A 9 8.84 5.09 48.59
C GLN A 9 8.93 5.56 47.15
N VAL A 10 8.85 4.62 46.22
CA VAL A 10 8.59 4.92 44.81
C VAL A 10 7.09 4.86 44.62
N VAL A 11 6.48 6.03 44.39
CA VAL A 11 5.09 6.12 43.91
C VAL A 11 5.17 6.27 42.41
N ASN A 12 4.61 5.32 41.67
CA ASN A 12 4.48 5.44 40.22
C ASN A 12 3.37 6.47 39.94
N ILE A 13 3.78 7.66 39.52
CA ILE A 13 2.87 8.71 39.07
C ILE A 13 2.78 8.61 37.54
N ASP A 14 1.76 7.91 37.05
CA ASP A 14 1.51 7.72 35.62
C ASP A 14 0.74 8.91 35.02
N THR A 15 1.26 10.13 35.18
CA THR A 15 0.67 11.36 34.60
C THR A 15 1.43 11.81 33.36
N GLY A 16 0.70 12.19 32.31
CA GLY A 16 1.27 12.80 31.10
C GLY A 16 0.76 12.19 29.80
N ALA A 17 0.98 12.92 28.71
CA ALA A 17 0.61 12.47 27.37
C ALA A 17 1.38 11.20 27.00
N ARG A 18 0.65 10.16 26.59
CA ARG A 18 1.24 8.90 26.12
C ARG A 18 1.71 9.07 24.68
N SER A 19 2.91 8.57 24.39
CA SER A 19 3.47 8.63 23.03
C SER A 19 2.67 7.73 22.09
N ILE A 20 2.25 8.29 20.95
CA ILE A 20 1.61 7.55 19.86
C ILE A 20 2.71 6.94 18.99
N ALA A 21 2.70 5.61 18.84
CA ALA A 21 3.58 4.91 17.92
C ALA A 21 2.96 4.89 16.51
N VAL A 22 3.81 4.94 15.49
CA VAL A 22 3.37 4.78 14.10
C VAL A 22 2.91 3.34 13.87
N ALA A 23 1.71 3.16 13.30
CA ALA A 23 1.19 1.85 12.94
C ALA A 23 2.03 1.20 11.84
N SER A 24 2.02 -0.13 11.75
CA SER A 24 2.77 -0.86 10.71
C SER A 24 2.40 -0.38 9.31
N THR A 25 3.42 -0.02 8.52
CA THR A 25 3.30 0.76 7.27
C THR A 25 3.43 -0.07 6.01
N SER A 26 4.16 -1.20 6.09
CA SER A 26 4.76 -1.86 4.93
C SER A 26 4.49 -3.37 4.87
N VAL A 27 3.47 -3.86 5.58
CA VAL A 27 3.07 -5.27 5.51
C VAL A 27 2.37 -5.51 4.17
N ILE A 28 2.91 -6.45 3.39
CA ILE A 28 2.38 -6.80 2.08
C ILE A 28 1.41 -7.98 2.25
N GLY A 29 0.21 -7.88 1.68
CA GLY A 29 -0.73 -8.99 1.56
C GLY A 29 -0.72 -9.50 0.13
N ILE A 30 -0.28 -10.74 -0.08
CA ILE A 30 -0.21 -11.36 -1.40
C ILE A 30 -1.17 -12.54 -1.50
N VAL A 31 -1.93 -12.58 -2.59
CA VAL A 31 -2.86 -13.67 -2.92
C VAL A 31 -2.45 -14.29 -4.24
N GLY A 32 -2.38 -15.62 -4.30
CA GLY A 32 -2.09 -16.31 -5.54
C GLY A 32 -2.02 -17.83 -5.43
N THR A 33 -1.63 -18.48 -6.52
CA THR A 33 -1.53 -19.94 -6.60
C THR A 33 -0.11 -20.40 -6.29
N ALA A 34 0.00 -21.54 -5.61
CA ALA A 34 1.26 -22.27 -5.45
C ALA A 34 0.97 -23.77 -5.36
N PRO A 35 0.83 -24.50 -6.48
CA PRO A 35 0.55 -25.94 -6.45
C PRO A 35 1.65 -26.74 -5.72
N LEU A 36 2.90 -26.30 -5.84
CA LEU A 36 4.09 -26.98 -5.31
C LEU A 36 4.40 -26.66 -3.84
N ALA A 37 3.58 -25.84 -3.19
CA ALA A 37 3.81 -25.46 -1.81
C ALA A 37 3.55 -26.62 -0.85
N ASP A 38 4.36 -26.66 0.22
CA ASP A 38 4.10 -27.46 1.40
C ASP A 38 2.72 -27.09 1.98
N THR A 39 1.81 -28.06 2.01
CA THR A 39 0.42 -27.87 2.42
C THR A 39 0.28 -27.63 3.92
N GLU A 40 1.24 -28.07 4.72
CA GLU A 40 1.23 -27.80 6.16
C GLU A 40 1.77 -26.39 6.44
N ALA A 41 2.84 -25.99 5.76
CA ALA A 41 3.41 -24.66 5.91
C ALA A 41 2.54 -23.56 5.28
N PHE A 42 1.88 -23.86 4.16
CA PHE A 42 0.96 -22.96 3.45
C PHE A 42 -0.38 -23.63 3.18
N PRO A 43 -1.27 -23.69 4.19
CA PRO A 43 -2.63 -24.18 4.01
C PRO A 43 -3.43 -23.29 3.06
N ILE A 44 -4.39 -23.89 2.35
CA ILE A 44 -5.25 -23.16 1.42
C ILE A 44 -6.14 -22.17 2.19
N ASN A 45 -6.32 -20.97 1.63
CA ASN A 45 -7.15 -19.88 2.16
C ASN A 45 -6.78 -19.40 3.57
N THR A 46 -5.64 -19.81 4.12
CA THR A 46 -5.20 -19.41 5.46
C THR A 46 -4.07 -18.39 5.34
N PRO A 47 -4.17 -17.23 6.02
CA PRO A 47 -3.08 -16.25 6.07
C PRO A 47 -1.84 -16.84 6.76
N VAL A 48 -0.70 -16.84 6.07
CA VAL A 48 0.59 -17.28 6.61
C VAL A 48 1.58 -16.13 6.59
N LEU A 49 2.26 -15.91 7.71
CA LEU A 49 3.29 -14.89 7.83
C LEU A 49 4.61 -15.39 7.28
N VAL A 50 5.18 -14.66 6.33
CA VAL A 50 6.49 -14.91 5.73
C VAL A 50 7.38 -13.70 5.99
N THR A 51 8.52 -13.96 6.63
CA THR A 51 9.50 -12.92 7.02
C THR A 51 10.90 -13.20 6.51
N SER A 52 11.11 -14.38 5.91
CA SER A 52 12.42 -14.81 5.44
C SER A 52 12.32 -15.57 4.11
N PRO A 53 13.35 -15.48 3.25
CA PRO A 53 13.42 -16.27 2.02
C PRO A 53 13.38 -17.78 2.27
N SER A 54 13.89 -18.26 3.40
CA SER A 54 13.84 -19.69 3.76
C SER A 54 12.41 -20.20 4.02
N GLN A 55 11.54 -19.38 4.59
CA GLN A 55 10.11 -19.67 4.70
C GLN A 55 9.44 -19.64 3.32
N ALA A 56 9.78 -18.65 2.49
CA ALA A 56 9.25 -18.52 1.14
C ALA A 56 9.61 -19.71 0.24
N ALA A 57 10.80 -20.30 0.42
CA ALA A 57 11.25 -21.49 -0.32
C ALA A 57 10.31 -22.70 -0.13
N LYS A 58 9.54 -22.76 0.96
CA LYS A 58 8.54 -23.83 1.17
C LYS A 58 7.34 -23.73 0.22
N LEU A 59 7.21 -22.64 -0.54
CA LEU A 59 6.20 -22.50 -1.60
C LEU A 59 6.55 -23.29 -2.88
N SER A 60 7.81 -23.69 -3.03
CA SER A 60 8.31 -24.54 -4.12
C SER A 60 8.91 -25.84 -3.58
N ALA A 61 8.40 -26.33 -2.44
CA ALA A 61 8.93 -27.51 -1.75
C ALA A 61 8.79 -28.82 -2.56
N LYS A 62 7.80 -28.90 -3.46
CA LYS A 62 7.55 -30.09 -4.29
C LYS A 62 8.13 -29.91 -5.70
N ALA A 63 8.62 -31.00 -6.30
CA ALA A 63 8.97 -31.01 -7.71
C ALA A 63 7.71 -31.05 -8.59
N GLY A 64 7.66 -30.21 -9.62
CA GLY A 64 6.58 -30.20 -10.60
C GLY A 64 6.75 -29.08 -11.62
N ALA A 65 5.94 -29.08 -12.68
CA ALA A 65 6.08 -28.16 -13.81
C ALA A 65 5.52 -26.75 -13.53
N GLU A 66 4.48 -26.63 -12.71
CA GLU A 66 3.78 -25.36 -12.47
C GLU A 66 3.96 -24.88 -11.02
N ALA A 67 4.90 -23.95 -10.82
CA ALA A 67 5.15 -23.33 -9.52
C ALA A 67 4.01 -22.40 -9.05
N GLY A 68 3.13 -21.97 -9.95
CA GLY A 68 2.08 -20.98 -9.67
C GLY A 68 2.61 -19.54 -9.70
N THR A 69 1.79 -18.59 -9.23
CA THR A 69 2.12 -17.16 -9.27
C THR A 69 2.87 -16.67 -8.03
N LEU A 70 2.70 -17.32 -6.87
CA LEU A 70 3.27 -16.84 -5.59
C LEU A 70 4.80 -16.92 -5.51
N PRO A 71 5.49 -18.01 -5.90
CA PRO A 71 6.93 -18.12 -5.67
C PRO A 71 7.72 -17.00 -6.35
N GLY A 72 7.45 -16.74 -7.64
CA GLY A 72 8.13 -15.69 -8.39
C GLY A 72 7.77 -14.27 -7.92
N ALA A 73 6.54 -14.07 -7.43
CA ALA A 73 6.15 -12.77 -6.89
C ALA A 73 6.79 -12.46 -5.53
N LEU A 74 6.95 -13.48 -4.67
CA LEU A 74 7.65 -13.33 -3.39
C LEU A 74 9.14 -13.12 -3.58
N ASP A 75 9.75 -13.82 -4.52
CA ASP A 75 11.14 -13.59 -4.93
C ASP A 75 11.34 -12.11 -5.35
N ALA A 76 10.47 -11.61 -6.23
CA ALA A 76 10.50 -10.21 -6.65
C ALA A 76 10.29 -9.20 -5.50
N ILE A 77 9.52 -9.55 -4.47
CA ILE A 77 9.39 -8.73 -3.25
C ILE A 77 10.71 -8.74 -2.46
N PHE A 78 11.28 -9.93 -2.24
CA PHE A 78 12.49 -10.11 -1.44
C PHE A 78 13.74 -9.53 -2.10
N ASP A 79 13.79 -9.48 -3.43
CA ASP A 79 14.83 -8.75 -4.19
C ASP A 79 14.86 -7.25 -3.86
N GLN A 80 13.71 -6.67 -3.52
CA GLN A 80 13.65 -5.27 -3.11
C GLN A 80 13.92 -5.10 -1.63
N SER A 81 13.23 -5.86 -0.77
CA SER A 81 13.38 -5.75 0.68
C SER A 81 12.95 -7.01 1.42
N SER A 82 13.51 -7.23 2.62
CA SER A 82 13.03 -8.24 3.57
C SER A 82 11.73 -7.80 4.26
N ALA A 83 10.70 -7.51 3.46
CA ALA A 83 9.40 -7.08 3.94
C ALA A 83 8.67 -8.21 4.67
N VAL A 84 7.76 -7.84 5.58
CA VAL A 84 6.81 -8.77 6.19
C VAL A 84 5.67 -9.02 5.22
N VAL A 85 5.49 -10.28 4.81
CA VAL A 85 4.50 -10.65 3.80
C VAL A 85 3.48 -11.62 4.39
N VAL A 86 2.20 -11.29 4.28
CA VAL A 86 1.08 -12.20 4.55
C VAL A 86 0.71 -12.88 3.23
N VAL A 87 0.98 -14.17 3.15
CA VAL A 87 0.71 -14.99 1.98
C VAL A 87 -0.60 -15.72 2.17
N ILE A 88 -1.49 -15.62 1.18
CA ILE A 88 -2.70 -16.43 1.08
C ILE A 88 -2.58 -17.26 -0.19
N ARG A 89 -2.46 -18.57 0.02
CA ARG A 89 -2.43 -19.55 -1.05
C ARG A 89 -3.84 -19.96 -1.42
N VAL A 90 -4.18 -19.84 -2.71
CA VAL A 90 -5.42 -20.37 -3.26
C VAL A 90 -5.16 -21.60 -4.13
N GLU A 91 -6.18 -22.44 -4.26
CA GLU A 91 -6.12 -23.65 -5.06
C GLU A 91 -6.18 -23.34 -6.56
N ASN A 92 -5.38 -24.07 -7.35
CA ASN A 92 -5.43 -23.97 -8.80
C ASN A 92 -6.67 -24.71 -9.32
N GLY A 93 -7.52 -24.01 -10.07
CA GLY A 93 -8.72 -24.60 -10.64
C GLY A 93 -8.42 -25.43 -11.89
N ALA A 94 -9.40 -26.20 -12.36
CA ALA A 94 -9.27 -26.98 -13.60
C ALA A 94 -9.08 -26.10 -14.86
N ASN A 95 -9.40 -24.81 -14.78
CA ASN A 95 -9.20 -23.80 -15.81
C ASN A 95 -8.98 -22.42 -15.18
N GLU A 96 -8.65 -21.42 -16.00
CA GLU A 96 -8.38 -20.05 -15.54
C GLU A 96 -9.57 -19.43 -14.83
N SER A 97 -10.80 -19.64 -15.31
CA SER A 97 -12.02 -19.13 -14.68
C SER A 97 -12.28 -19.73 -13.29
N ALA A 98 -12.05 -21.03 -13.13
CA ALA A 98 -12.15 -21.71 -11.83
C ALA A 98 -11.07 -21.21 -10.86
N THR A 99 -9.86 -20.97 -11.36
CA THR A 99 -8.77 -20.38 -10.57
C THR A 99 -9.11 -18.96 -10.14
N LEU A 100 -9.66 -18.15 -11.04
CA LEU A 100 -10.11 -16.80 -10.74
C LEU A 100 -11.22 -16.80 -9.68
N ALA A 101 -12.17 -17.74 -9.75
CA ALA A 101 -13.20 -17.92 -8.73
C ALA A 101 -12.60 -18.25 -7.36
N ASN A 102 -11.56 -19.11 -7.30
CA ASN A 102 -10.84 -19.40 -6.07
C ASN A 102 -10.07 -18.19 -5.52
N VAL A 103 -9.50 -17.35 -6.39
CA VAL A 103 -8.82 -16.10 -6.00
C VAL A 103 -9.82 -15.08 -5.43
N LEU A 104 -10.97 -14.91 -6.08
CA LEU A 104 -12.05 -14.06 -5.55
C LEU A 104 -12.51 -14.57 -4.19
N GLY A 105 -12.73 -15.89 -4.08
CA GLY A 105 -13.12 -16.53 -2.85
C GLY A 105 -14.46 -16.02 -2.34
N GLY A 106 -14.53 -15.68 -1.06
CA GLY A 106 -15.75 -15.29 -0.38
C GLY A 106 -15.74 -15.74 1.08
N VAL A 107 -16.89 -16.14 1.59
CA VAL A 107 -17.03 -16.71 2.94
C VAL A 107 -17.57 -18.13 2.81
N ASP A 108 -16.95 -19.08 3.50
CA ASP A 108 -17.47 -20.43 3.59
C ASP A 108 -18.82 -20.44 4.32
N ALA A 109 -19.86 -20.97 3.69
CA ALA A 109 -21.20 -20.99 4.27
C ALA A 109 -21.32 -21.89 5.52
N GLN A 110 -20.43 -22.86 5.70
CA GLN A 110 -20.48 -23.85 6.78
C GLN A 110 -19.55 -23.47 7.93
N THR A 111 -18.30 -23.07 7.62
CA THR A 111 -17.32 -22.72 8.66
C THR A 111 -17.29 -21.23 8.99
N GLY A 112 -17.78 -20.37 8.08
CA GLY A 112 -17.65 -18.93 8.19
C GLY A 112 -16.26 -18.40 7.86
N ASP A 113 -15.34 -19.26 7.40
CA ASP A 113 -13.97 -18.85 7.08
C ASP A 113 -13.90 -18.03 5.80
N TYR A 114 -13.03 -17.03 5.80
CA TYR A 114 -12.74 -16.23 4.63
C TYR A 114 -11.90 -17.01 3.62
N LYS A 115 -12.21 -16.86 2.33
CA LYS A 115 -11.49 -17.50 1.21
C LYS A 115 -10.95 -16.46 0.24
N GLY A 116 -9.89 -16.82 -0.49
CA GLY A 116 -9.30 -15.98 -1.52
C GLY A 116 -8.86 -14.62 -0.99
N VAL A 117 -9.17 -13.54 -1.71
CA VAL A 117 -8.83 -12.17 -1.30
C VAL A 117 -9.45 -11.77 0.04
N HIS A 118 -10.64 -12.30 0.38
CA HIS A 118 -11.31 -11.97 1.65
C HIS A 118 -10.51 -12.44 2.87
N ALA A 119 -9.67 -13.47 2.73
CA ALA A 119 -8.82 -13.96 3.82
C ALA A 119 -7.80 -12.91 4.30
N LEU A 120 -7.52 -11.87 3.51
CA LEU A 120 -6.69 -10.73 3.93
C LEU A 120 -7.28 -9.99 5.15
N LEU A 121 -8.61 -10.01 5.32
CA LEU A 121 -9.27 -9.40 6.49
C LEU A 121 -8.95 -10.16 7.79
N ALA A 122 -8.76 -11.48 7.70
CA ALA A 122 -8.46 -12.33 8.85
C ALA A 122 -6.99 -12.24 9.31
N ALA A 123 -6.10 -11.65 8.48
CA ALA A 123 -4.67 -11.61 8.74
C ALA A 123 -4.32 -11.03 10.13
N LYS A 124 -4.95 -9.93 10.55
CA LYS A 124 -4.66 -9.33 11.86
C LYS A 124 -5.03 -10.26 13.03
N SER A 125 -6.08 -11.06 12.87
CA SER A 125 -6.54 -12.00 13.91
C SER A 125 -5.65 -13.23 13.98
N ILE A 126 -5.27 -13.80 12.82
CA ILE A 126 -4.55 -15.08 12.73
C ILE A 126 -3.05 -14.89 12.92
N VAL A 127 -2.44 -13.94 12.22
CA VAL A 127 -0.98 -13.72 12.21
C VAL A 127 -0.54 -12.45 12.94
N GLY A 128 -1.48 -11.72 13.54
CA GLY A 128 -1.18 -10.53 14.36
C GLY A 128 -0.81 -9.28 13.56
N VAL A 129 -0.75 -9.35 12.22
CA VAL A 129 -0.34 -8.24 11.36
C VAL A 129 -1.43 -7.85 10.36
N LYS A 130 -1.56 -6.54 10.12
CA LYS A 130 -2.54 -5.96 9.20
C LYS A 130 -1.86 -5.60 7.87
N PRO A 131 -2.23 -6.23 6.73
CA PRO A 131 -1.72 -5.86 5.42
C PRO A 131 -2.09 -4.43 5.02
N ARG A 132 -1.13 -3.71 4.41
CA ARG A 132 -1.26 -2.33 3.92
C ARG A 132 -1.05 -2.19 2.43
N ILE A 133 -0.32 -3.12 1.82
CA ILE A 133 -0.07 -3.16 0.39
C ILE A 133 -0.62 -4.48 -0.11
N LEU A 134 -1.66 -4.45 -0.95
CA LEU A 134 -2.35 -5.63 -1.44
C LEU A 134 -1.94 -5.91 -2.88
N VAL A 135 -1.55 -7.15 -3.15
CA VAL A 135 -1.17 -7.61 -4.48
C VAL A 135 -1.79 -8.97 -4.78
N ALA A 136 -2.25 -9.14 -6.02
CA ALA A 136 -2.66 -10.44 -6.56
C ALA A 136 -2.01 -10.65 -7.93
N PRO A 137 -0.69 -10.92 -7.95
CA PRO A 137 0.10 -11.00 -9.18
C PRO A 137 -0.46 -12.07 -10.11
N GLY A 138 -0.70 -11.70 -11.38
CA GLY A 138 -1.30 -12.59 -12.37
C GLY A 138 -2.81 -12.66 -12.37
N PHE A 139 -3.51 -11.99 -11.44
CA PHE A 139 -4.98 -11.99 -11.40
C PHE A 139 -5.60 -10.59 -11.56
N THR A 140 -4.80 -9.53 -11.50
CA THR A 140 -5.29 -8.14 -11.61
C THR A 140 -5.16 -7.56 -13.02
N HIS A 141 -4.51 -8.25 -13.95
CA HIS A 141 -4.16 -7.73 -15.28
C HIS A 141 -5.28 -7.84 -16.33
N VAL A 142 -6.14 -8.86 -16.23
CA VAL A 142 -7.19 -9.15 -17.24
C VAL A 142 -8.48 -8.38 -16.95
N HIS A 143 -9.11 -7.85 -17.99
CA HIS A 143 -10.49 -7.37 -17.94
C HIS A 143 -11.40 -8.40 -18.62
N PRO A 144 -12.41 -8.95 -17.94
CA PRO A 144 -13.31 -9.92 -18.56
C PRO A 144 -14.23 -9.23 -19.58
N THR A 145 -14.67 -9.99 -20.57
CA THR A 145 -15.70 -9.58 -21.53
C THR A 145 -17.09 -9.82 -20.93
N ASP A 146 -18.02 -8.88 -21.13
CA ASP A 146 -19.42 -9.07 -20.71
C ASP A 146 -20.12 -10.14 -21.58
N PRO A 147 -20.66 -11.22 -20.98
CA PRO A 147 -21.42 -12.24 -21.72
C PRO A 147 -22.66 -11.69 -22.43
N ALA A 148 -23.26 -10.60 -21.94
CA ALA A 148 -24.43 -9.96 -22.52
C ALA A 148 -24.07 -8.85 -23.54
N LYS A 149 -22.85 -8.32 -23.48
CA LYS A 149 -22.35 -7.24 -24.36
C LYS A 149 -20.87 -7.46 -24.70
N PRO A 150 -20.56 -8.26 -25.74
CA PRO A 150 -19.18 -8.63 -26.08
C PRO A 150 -18.24 -7.45 -26.32
N ASP A 151 -18.77 -6.29 -26.73
CA ASP A 151 -18.00 -5.07 -27.00
C ASP A 151 -17.70 -4.23 -25.74
N ALA A 152 -18.30 -4.56 -24.59
CA ALA A 152 -18.10 -3.85 -23.34
C ALA A 152 -16.94 -4.46 -22.52
N VAL A 153 -15.96 -3.64 -22.17
CA VAL A 153 -14.86 -4.01 -21.27
C VAL A 153 -15.35 -3.86 -19.83
N LEU A 154 -15.35 -4.95 -19.06
CA LEU A 154 -15.70 -4.92 -17.64
C LEU A 154 -14.47 -4.66 -16.77
N ALA A 155 -14.68 -4.14 -15.56
CA ALA A 155 -13.63 -4.02 -14.58
C ALA A 155 -13.11 -5.41 -14.15
N ASN A 156 -11.83 -5.49 -13.77
CA ASN A 156 -11.25 -6.71 -13.22
C ASN A 156 -11.97 -7.10 -11.91
N PRO A 157 -12.48 -8.35 -11.79
CA PRO A 157 -13.28 -8.76 -10.65
C PRO A 157 -12.47 -8.85 -9.35
N VAL A 158 -11.18 -9.20 -9.43
CA VAL A 158 -10.31 -9.31 -8.25
C VAL A 158 -10.04 -7.93 -7.66
N VAL A 159 -9.78 -6.93 -8.51
CA VAL A 159 -9.62 -5.54 -8.08
C VAL A 159 -10.94 -5.00 -7.52
N ALA A 160 -12.08 -5.31 -8.13
CA ALA A 160 -13.39 -4.88 -7.65
C ALA A 160 -13.67 -5.39 -6.21
N GLU A 161 -13.40 -6.67 -5.93
CA GLU A 161 -13.52 -7.23 -4.58
C GLU A 161 -12.47 -6.65 -3.61
N LEU A 162 -11.22 -6.50 -4.08
CA LEU A 162 -10.15 -5.93 -3.28
C LEU A 162 -10.42 -4.49 -2.86
N LEU A 163 -11.18 -3.70 -3.61
CA LEU A 163 -11.52 -2.32 -3.22
C LEU A 163 -12.25 -2.26 -1.88
N GLY A 164 -13.27 -3.10 -1.69
CA GLY A 164 -14.01 -3.16 -0.42
C GLY A 164 -13.14 -3.64 0.74
N ILE A 165 -12.20 -4.54 0.47
CA ILE A 165 -11.21 -5.02 1.45
C ILE A 165 -10.19 -3.92 1.77
N ALA A 166 -9.71 -3.21 0.77
CA ALA A 166 -8.74 -2.12 0.89
C ALA A 166 -9.30 -0.94 1.68
N ASP A 167 -10.57 -0.62 1.56
CA ASP A 167 -11.20 0.42 2.38
C ASP A 167 -11.32 -0.01 3.85
N LYS A 168 -11.73 -1.26 4.12
CA LYS A 168 -11.77 -1.81 5.49
C LYS A 168 -10.38 -1.87 6.13
N LEU A 169 -9.37 -2.26 5.36
CA LEU A 169 -7.99 -2.35 5.83
C LEU A 169 -7.24 -1.02 5.75
N ARG A 170 -7.77 0.04 5.14
CA ARG A 170 -6.98 1.24 4.78
C ARG A 170 -5.64 0.83 4.14
N ALA A 171 -5.76 0.04 3.08
CA ALA A 171 -4.65 -0.51 2.32
C ALA A 171 -4.69 0.02 0.89
N VAL A 172 -3.56 -0.08 0.19
CA VAL A 172 -3.44 0.27 -1.23
C VAL A 172 -3.26 -1.00 -2.05
N ILE A 173 -3.88 -1.05 -3.23
CA ILE A 173 -3.81 -2.17 -4.16
C ILE A 173 -2.84 -1.78 -5.26
N ILE A 174 -1.83 -2.61 -5.50
CA ILE A 174 -0.98 -2.49 -6.69
C ILE A 174 -1.56 -3.40 -7.76
N LYS A 175 -2.15 -2.77 -8.76
CA LYS A 175 -2.79 -3.43 -9.90
C LYS A 175 -1.80 -3.53 -11.05
N ASP A 176 -1.70 -4.71 -11.64
CA ASP A 176 -0.95 -4.89 -12.88
C ASP A 176 -1.78 -4.44 -14.09
N GLY A 177 -1.12 -3.82 -15.06
CA GLY A 177 -1.67 -3.58 -16.38
C GLY A 177 -1.74 -4.85 -17.22
N PRO A 178 -2.49 -4.82 -18.34
CA PRO A 178 -2.68 -5.99 -19.20
C PRO A 178 -1.42 -6.42 -19.95
N ASN A 179 -0.35 -5.60 -19.96
CA ASN A 179 0.89 -5.87 -20.68
C ASN A 179 0.70 -6.12 -22.19
N SER A 180 -0.36 -5.55 -22.78
CA SER A 180 -0.68 -5.68 -24.20
C SER A 180 -0.34 -4.40 -24.98
N THR A 181 -1.22 -3.40 -24.95
CA THR A 181 -1.05 -2.11 -25.62
C THR A 181 -1.14 -0.96 -24.62
N ASP A 182 -0.59 0.20 -24.99
CA ASP A 182 -0.67 1.39 -24.14
C ASP A 182 -2.12 1.83 -23.96
N ASP A 183 -2.97 1.71 -24.98
CA ASP A 183 -4.38 2.09 -24.89
C ASP A 183 -5.16 1.16 -23.97
N ALA A 184 -4.83 -0.14 -23.94
CA ALA A 184 -5.39 -1.08 -22.97
C ALA A 184 -4.91 -0.78 -21.53
N ALA A 185 -3.67 -0.33 -21.37
CA ALA A 185 -3.17 0.13 -20.08
C ALA A 185 -3.88 1.42 -19.61
N LYS A 186 -4.10 2.39 -20.51
CA LYS A 186 -4.81 3.64 -20.20
C LYS A 186 -6.29 3.39 -19.85
N SER A 187 -6.98 2.51 -20.57
CA SER A 187 -8.40 2.22 -20.30
C SER A 187 -8.61 1.53 -18.95
N THR A 188 -7.60 0.85 -18.42
CA THR A 188 -7.64 0.18 -17.12
C THR A 188 -7.92 1.15 -15.97
N THR A 189 -7.38 2.37 -16.00
CA THR A 189 -7.54 3.33 -14.89
C THR A 189 -8.94 3.91 -14.84
N ALA A 190 -9.55 4.13 -16.02
CA ALA A 190 -10.92 4.61 -16.16
C ALA A 190 -11.97 3.67 -15.54
N LEU A 191 -11.69 2.35 -15.54
CA LEU A 191 -12.59 1.34 -14.98
C LEU A 191 -12.52 1.22 -13.45
N THR A 192 -11.51 1.81 -12.81
CA THR A 192 -11.26 1.61 -11.37
C THR A 192 -11.60 2.85 -10.54
N GLY A 193 -11.17 4.05 -10.96
CA GLY A 193 -11.60 5.32 -10.36
C GLY A 193 -11.30 5.56 -8.87
N SER A 194 -10.47 4.72 -8.23
CA SER A 194 -10.28 4.72 -6.77
C SER A 194 -8.93 5.28 -6.33
N LYS A 195 -8.92 5.99 -5.19
CA LYS A 195 -7.69 6.43 -4.52
C LYS A 195 -6.84 5.28 -3.97
N ARG A 196 -7.44 4.09 -3.82
CA ARG A 196 -6.77 2.90 -3.26
C ARG A 196 -5.97 2.14 -4.30
N VAL A 197 -6.12 2.42 -5.59
CA VAL A 197 -5.49 1.63 -6.65
C VAL A 197 -4.36 2.39 -7.31
N TYR A 198 -3.23 1.72 -7.41
CA TYR A 198 -2.02 2.16 -8.10
C TYR A 198 -1.73 1.16 -9.23
N VAL A 199 -1.82 1.62 -10.48
CA VAL A 199 -1.67 0.76 -11.67
C VAL A 199 -0.24 0.81 -12.17
N VAL A 200 0.34 -0.36 -12.45
CA VAL A 200 1.70 -0.50 -12.97
C VAL A 200 1.68 -1.29 -14.28
N ASP A 201 2.25 -0.72 -15.33
CA ASP A 201 2.43 -1.38 -16.63
C ASP A 201 3.72 -0.86 -17.28
N PRO A 202 4.60 -1.70 -17.87
CA PRO A 202 4.39 -3.10 -18.29
C PRO A 202 4.86 -4.14 -17.27
N ALA A 203 4.70 -5.43 -17.63
CA ALA A 203 5.31 -6.54 -16.90
C ALA A 203 6.86 -6.49 -16.99
N LEU A 204 7.51 -7.18 -16.06
CA LEU A 204 8.96 -7.23 -15.91
C LEU A 204 9.50 -8.54 -16.49
N LEU A 205 10.71 -8.48 -17.02
CA LEU A 205 11.52 -9.65 -17.35
C LEU A 205 12.50 -9.86 -16.19
N VAL A 206 12.52 -11.09 -15.66
CA VAL A 206 13.38 -11.49 -14.55
C VAL A 206 14.08 -12.80 -14.88
N GLN A 207 15.29 -12.99 -14.35
CA GLN A 207 16.01 -14.26 -14.48
C GLN A 207 15.42 -15.26 -13.47
N SER A 208 14.97 -16.42 -13.93
CA SER A 208 14.51 -17.52 -13.07
C SER A 208 15.19 -18.81 -13.49
N GLY A 209 16.15 -19.27 -12.67
CA GLY A 209 17.03 -20.38 -13.03
C GLY A 209 17.84 -20.04 -14.28
N GLU A 210 17.72 -20.88 -15.32
CA GLU A 210 18.44 -20.72 -16.58
C GLU A 210 17.69 -19.89 -17.64
N ALA A 211 16.46 -19.45 -17.36
CA ALA A 211 15.60 -18.75 -18.33
C ALA A 211 15.21 -17.35 -17.87
N ILE A 212 15.03 -16.45 -18.84
CA ILE A 212 14.36 -15.15 -18.63
C ILE A 212 12.85 -15.38 -18.76
N VAL A 213 12.11 -15.00 -17.71
CA VAL A 213 10.67 -15.19 -17.64
C VAL A 213 9.96 -13.85 -17.44
N THR A 214 8.77 -13.71 -18.03
CA THR A 214 7.90 -12.57 -17.79
C THR A 214 7.17 -12.74 -16.46
N ARG A 215 7.18 -11.69 -15.63
CA ARG A 215 6.48 -11.61 -14.35
C ARG A 215 5.79 -10.27 -14.21
N TYR A 216 4.64 -10.29 -13.56
CA TYR A 216 3.89 -9.07 -13.25
C TYR A 216 4.66 -8.16 -12.28
N ALA A 217 4.51 -6.85 -12.45
CA ALA A 217 5.31 -5.86 -11.73
C ALA A 217 4.86 -5.64 -10.29
N SER A 218 3.60 -5.97 -9.95
CA SER A 218 3.00 -5.71 -8.64
C SER A 218 3.82 -6.22 -7.46
N GLY A 219 4.43 -7.41 -7.56
CA GLY A 219 5.32 -7.95 -6.52
C GLY A 219 6.56 -7.08 -6.30
N ALA A 220 7.31 -6.79 -7.37
CA ALA A 220 8.49 -5.94 -7.30
C ALA A 220 8.16 -4.53 -6.79
N VAL A 221 7.06 -3.94 -7.26
CA VAL A 221 6.63 -2.61 -6.81
C VAL A 221 6.22 -2.61 -5.35
N ALA A 222 5.52 -3.64 -4.87
CA ALA A 222 5.18 -3.77 -3.45
C ALA A 222 6.43 -3.82 -2.57
N GLY A 223 7.42 -4.63 -2.98
CA GLY A 223 8.70 -4.72 -2.30
C GLY A 223 9.49 -3.40 -2.33
N ALA A 224 9.43 -2.66 -3.44
CA ALA A 224 10.11 -1.37 -3.58
C ALA A 224 9.48 -0.29 -2.70
N ILE A 225 8.15 -0.26 -2.59
CA ILE A 225 7.44 0.62 -1.66
C ILE A 225 7.81 0.27 -0.21
N ALA A 226 7.81 -1.01 0.14
CA ALA A 226 8.21 -1.45 1.48
C ALA A 226 9.67 -1.09 1.80
N ARG A 227 10.59 -1.16 0.83
CA ARG A 227 11.96 -0.65 0.99
C ARG A 227 11.96 0.85 1.25
N SER A 228 11.26 1.62 0.41
CA SER A 228 11.20 3.08 0.52
C SER A 228 10.62 3.55 1.85
N ASP A 229 9.65 2.84 2.41
CA ASP A 229 9.09 3.18 3.72
C ASP A 229 10.14 3.14 4.84
N ASN A 230 11.04 2.16 4.78
CA ASN A 230 12.11 1.99 5.77
C ASN A 230 13.25 3.00 5.56
N GLU A 231 13.59 3.32 4.31
CA GLU A 231 14.73 4.18 3.98
C GLU A 231 14.39 5.68 3.96
N ARG A 232 13.22 6.02 3.41
CA ARG A 232 12.80 7.40 3.10
C ARG A 232 11.55 7.84 3.88
N GLY A 233 10.88 6.90 4.54
CA GLY A 233 9.58 7.12 5.17
C GLY A 233 8.42 6.84 4.23
N TRP A 234 7.29 6.47 4.81
CA TRP A 234 6.07 6.06 4.09
C TRP A 234 5.36 7.20 3.34
N TRP A 235 5.71 8.45 3.65
CA TRP A 235 5.25 9.66 2.97
C TRP A 235 6.03 9.93 1.68
N ALA A 236 7.10 9.18 1.41
CA ALA A 236 7.86 9.31 0.17
C ALA A 236 7.07 8.82 -1.05
N SER A 237 7.34 9.44 -2.19
CA SER A 237 6.76 9.03 -3.46
C SER A 237 7.30 7.65 -3.88
N PRO A 238 6.46 6.75 -4.44
CA PRO A 238 6.92 5.49 -5.00
C PRO A 238 7.71 5.68 -6.31
N SER A 239 7.66 6.87 -6.93
CA SER A 239 8.38 7.14 -8.17
C SER A 239 9.88 7.30 -7.95
N ASN A 240 10.66 7.06 -9.00
CA ASN A 240 12.12 7.12 -9.05
C ASN A 240 12.83 6.12 -8.10
N LEU A 241 12.16 5.01 -7.77
CA LEU A 241 12.75 3.89 -7.04
C LEU A 241 13.38 2.89 -8.00
N GLU A 242 14.59 2.45 -7.70
CA GLU A 242 15.29 1.42 -8.46
C GLU A 242 14.62 0.06 -8.24
N LEU A 243 14.46 -0.74 -9.29
CA LEU A 243 13.91 -2.08 -9.18
C LEU A 243 15.04 -3.11 -9.31
N ASN A 244 15.35 -3.79 -8.21
CA ASN A 244 16.32 -4.89 -8.16
C ASN A 244 15.75 -6.16 -8.83
N GLY A 245 16.60 -7.08 -9.26
CA GLY A 245 16.17 -8.36 -9.86
C GLY A 245 15.55 -8.26 -11.26
N VAL A 246 15.37 -7.04 -11.79
CA VAL A 246 14.80 -6.78 -13.11
C VAL A 246 15.89 -6.79 -14.18
N VAL A 247 15.72 -7.65 -15.20
CA VAL A 247 16.63 -7.70 -16.36
C VAL A 247 16.07 -6.94 -17.57
N GLY A 248 14.76 -6.68 -17.60
CA GLY A 248 14.10 -6.01 -18.71
C GLY A 248 12.64 -5.66 -18.40
N THR A 249 12.02 -4.90 -19.30
CA THR A 249 10.56 -4.73 -19.33
C THR A 249 10.00 -5.56 -20.49
N ALA A 250 8.82 -6.16 -20.31
CA ALA A 250 8.19 -6.96 -21.34
C ALA A 250 7.79 -6.14 -22.57
N ARG A 251 7.50 -4.84 -22.36
CA ARG A 251 7.32 -3.85 -23.41
C ARG A 251 8.33 -2.73 -23.23
N ALA A 252 8.92 -2.26 -24.31
CA ALA A 252 9.80 -1.09 -24.27
C ALA A 252 8.97 0.16 -23.99
N ILE A 253 9.32 0.90 -22.93
CA ILE A 253 8.74 2.20 -22.62
C ILE A 253 9.80 3.26 -22.88
N ASP A 254 9.56 4.13 -23.86
CA ASP A 254 10.44 5.26 -24.13
C ASP A 254 10.24 6.37 -23.09
N PHE A 255 11.36 6.96 -22.72
CA PHE A 255 11.48 8.06 -21.78
C PHE A 255 12.54 9.01 -22.29
N GLY A 256 12.17 10.28 -22.46
CA GLY A 256 13.07 11.35 -22.84
C GLY A 256 12.94 12.51 -21.86
N LEU A 257 14.07 13.09 -21.44
CA LEU A 257 14.05 14.32 -20.66
C LEU A 257 13.46 15.45 -21.51
N SER A 258 12.46 16.15 -20.96
CA SER A 258 11.69 17.18 -21.68
C SER A 258 10.85 16.67 -22.88
N ASP A 259 10.56 15.37 -22.95
CA ASP A 259 9.70 14.80 -23.99
C ASP A 259 8.28 14.52 -23.48
N ALA A 260 7.36 15.42 -23.80
CA ALA A 260 5.94 15.27 -23.46
C ALA A 260 5.23 14.18 -24.27
N THR A 261 5.80 13.75 -25.39
CA THR A 261 5.22 12.73 -26.27
C THR A 261 5.68 11.33 -25.94
N SER A 262 6.60 11.18 -24.99
CA SER A 262 7.14 9.87 -24.62
C SER A 262 6.05 8.96 -24.08
N ARG A 263 6.15 7.66 -24.34
CA ARG A 263 5.18 6.66 -23.85
C ARG A 263 5.08 6.68 -22.32
N ALA A 264 6.19 6.83 -21.62
CA ALA A 264 6.20 6.98 -20.16
C ALA A 264 5.34 8.17 -19.71
N ASN A 265 5.41 9.31 -20.41
CA ASN A 265 4.62 10.49 -20.08
C ASN A 265 3.12 10.28 -20.38
N LEU A 266 2.79 9.71 -21.55
CA LEU A 266 1.41 9.44 -21.94
C LEU A 266 0.69 8.45 -21.01
N LEU A 267 1.41 7.42 -20.53
CA LEU A 267 0.90 6.47 -19.54
C LEU A 267 0.70 7.13 -18.17
N ASN A 268 1.67 7.92 -17.71
CA ASN A 268 1.56 8.66 -16.45
C ASN A 268 0.43 9.68 -16.45
N GLN A 269 0.20 10.37 -17.57
CA GLN A 269 -0.93 11.30 -17.73
C GLN A 269 -2.28 10.58 -17.54
N SER A 270 -2.33 9.30 -17.85
CA SER A 270 -3.51 8.43 -17.67
C SER A 270 -3.49 7.68 -16.33
N ASN A 271 -2.67 8.10 -15.37
CA ASN A 271 -2.49 7.52 -14.04
C ASN A 271 -1.96 6.06 -14.03
N VAL A 272 -1.18 5.69 -15.04
CA VAL A 272 -0.47 4.40 -15.11
C VAL A 272 1.00 4.63 -14.83
N ALA A 273 1.51 4.05 -13.75
CA ALA A 273 2.93 4.03 -13.46
C ALA A 273 3.66 3.05 -14.38
N THR A 274 4.88 3.41 -14.76
CA THR A 274 5.68 2.67 -15.74
C THR A 274 7.04 2.33 -15.17
N VAL A 275 7.84 1.58 -15.95
CA VAL A 275 9.24 1.31 -15.61
C VAL A 275 10.12 1.85 -16.72
N ILE A 276 10.97 2.81 -16.38
CA ILE A 276 11.91 3.46 -17.30
C ILE A 276 13.33 2.93 -17.09
N ARG A 277 14.20 3.17 -18.06
CA ARG A 277 15.62 2.83 -17.98
C ARG A 277 16.48 4.09 -17.97
N GLU A 278 16.85 4.54 -16.78
CA GLU A 278 17.68 5.73 -16.56
C GLU A 278 18.65 5.44 -15.39
N GLY A 279 19.91 5.12 -15.70
CA GLY A 279 20.87 4.66 -14.68
C GLY A 279 20.44 3.36 -13.96
N GLY A 280 19.66 2.52 -14.63
CA GLY A 280 19.03 1.31 -14.06
C GLY A 280 17.53 1.25 -14.39
N PHE A 281 16.85 0.17 -14.01
CA PHE A 281 15.38 0.09 -14.09
C PHE A 281 14.76 0.84 -12.92
N ARG A 282 13.89 1.80 -13.21
CA ARG A 282 13.25 2.64 -12.19
C ARG A 282 11.74 2.66 -12.36
N LEU A 283 11.01 2.56 -11.24
CA LEU A 283 9.59 2.83 -11.19
C LEU A 283 9.35 4.32 -11.48
N TRP A 284 8.42 4.62 -12.38
CA TRP A 284 8.16 5.96 -12.87
C TRP A 284 6.67 6.27 -12.92
N GLY A 285 6.22 7.01 -11.92
CA GLY A 285 4.83 7.38 -11.71
C GLY A 285 4.42 7.29 -10.25
N ASN A 286 3.58 8.20 -9.79
CA ASN A 286 3.15 8.25 -8.38
C ASN A 286 1.65 8.49 -8.21
N ARG A 287 0.89 8.48 -9.31
CA ARG A 287 -0.54 8.77 -9.31
C ARG A 287 -1.38 7.53 -9.01
N THR A 288 -2.47 7.73 -8.28
CA THR A 288 -3.53 6.74 -8.05
C THR A 288 -4.57 6.83 -9.17
N THR A 289 -5.52 5.89 -9.22
CA THR A 289 -6.65 5.97 -10.15
C THR A 289 -7.77 6.92 -9.70
N SER A 290 -7.55 7.74 -8.66
CA SER A 290 -8.58 8.66 -8.15
C SER A 290 -8.94 9.73 -9.17
N ILE A 291 -10.23 10.00 -9.31
CA ILE A 291 -10.73 11.18 -10.04
C ILE A 291 -10.63 12.47 -9.21
N ASP A 292 -10.54 12.35 -7.87
CA ASP A 292 -10.38 13.51 -6.99
C ASP A 292 -8.91 13.91 -6.94
N GLN A 293 -8.63 15.11 -7.47
CA GLN A 293 -7.28 15.67 -7.52
C GLN A 293 -6.62 15.79 -6.13
N LYS A 294 -7.42 15.84 -5.04
CA LYS A 294 -6.88 15.84 -3.67
C LYS A 294 -6.17 14.54 -3.32
N TRP A 295 -6.62 13.42 -3.89
CA TRP A 295 -6.11 12.07 -3.62
C TRP A 295 -5.33 11.47 -4.80
N GLN A 296 -4.87 12.33 -5.72
CA GLN A 296 -4.18 11.89 -6.92
C GLN A 296 -2.85 11.20 -6.62
N PHE A 297 -2.14 11.54 -5.54
CA PHE A 297 -0.84 10.96 -5.22
C PHE A 297 -0.93 9.81 -4.23
N LEU A 298 -0.23 8.70 -4.51
CA LEU A 298 -0.22 7.53 -3.64
C LEU A 298 0.32 7.86 -2.25
N CYS A 299 1.41 8.64 -2.18
CA CYS A 299 2.01 9.03 -0.91
C CYS A 299 1.04 9.84 -0.04
N VAL A 300 0.21 10.70 -0.62
CA VAL A 300 -0.82 11.47 0.11
C VAL A 300 -1.88 10.56 0.71
N VAL A 301 -2.37 9.58 -0.06
CA VAL A 301 -3.35 8.59 0.43
C VAL A 301 -2.76 7.78 1.59
N ARG A 302 -1.54 7.28 1.42
CA ARG A 302 -0.84 6.48 2.44
C ARG A 302 -0.55 7.29 3.71
N THR A 303 -0.20 8.57 3.57
CA THR A 303 -0.01 9.47 4.70
C THR A 303 -1.26 9.59 5.55
N ALA A 304 -2.41 9.82 4.91
CA ALA A 304 -3.68 9.93 5.60
C ALA A 304 -4.05 8.64 6.34
N ASP A 305 -3.88 7.48 5.69
CA ASP A 305 -4.21 6.19 6.28
C ASP A 305 -3.34 5.87 7.50
N ILE A 306 -2.02 6.08 7.38
CA ILE A 306 -1.09 5.75 8.46
C ILE A 306 -1.33 6.65 9.68
N ILE A 307 -1.64 7.93 9.48
CA ILE A 307 -2.03 8.82 10.58
C ILE A 307 -3.30 8.30 11.25
N ALA A 308 -4.36 8.03 10.48
CA ALA A 308 -5.64 7.55 11.02
C ALA A 308 -5.48 6.25 11.82
N ASP A 309 -4.77 5.26 11.28
CA ASP A 309 -4.54 3.99 11.96
C ASP A 309 -3.63 4.12 13.19
N SER A 310 -2.64 5.02 13.17
CA SER A 310 -1.78 5.27 14.34
C SER A 310 -2.58 5.88 15.48
N LEU A 311 -3.49 6.82 15.18
CA LEU A 311 -4.39 7.41 16.17
C LEU A 311 -5.34 6.35 16.74
N GLU A 312 -6.00 5.54 15.91
CA GLU A 312 -6.90 4.49 16.39
C GLU A 312 -6.19 3.45 17.25
N ALA A 313 -5.00 3.00 16.84
CA ALA A 313 -4.23 2.02 17.59
C ALA A 313 -3.75 2.55 18.95
N ALA A 314 -3.38 3.83 19.02
CA ALA A 314 -2.83 4.40 20.24
C ALA A 314 -3.89 4.83 21.27
N HIS A 315 -5.16 4.98 20.89
CA HIS A 315 -6.22 5.46 21.79
C HIS A 315 -7.12 4.34 22.32
N LEU A 316 -6.77 3.07 22.15
CA LEU A 316 -7.55 1.97 22.73
C LEU A 316 -7.68 2.06 24.26
N TRP A 317 -6.67 2.63 24.94
CA TRP A 317 -6.71 2.87 26.39
C TRP A 317 -7.74 3.93 26.80
N ALA A 318 -8.10 4.82 25.88
CA ALA A 318 -9.00 5.95 26.12
C ALA A 318 -10.47 5.52 26.05
N VAL A 319 -10.74 4.39 25.37
CA VAL A 319 -12.05 3.73 25.36
C VAL A 319 -12.42 3.30 26.79
N ASP A 320 -13.68 3.49 27.16
CA ASP A 320 -14.27 3.15 28.47
C ASP A 320 -13.71 3.90 29.70
N ARG A 321 -12.87 4.92 29.49
CA ARG A 321 -12.45 5.81 30.59
C ARG A 321 -13.48 6.92 30.83
N GLY A 322 -13.58 7.34 32.10
CA GLY A 322 -14.41 8.48 32.47
C GLY A 322 -13.96 9.76 31.77
N ILE A 323 -14.88 10.41 31.06
CA ILE A 323 -14.64 11.68 30.36
C ILE A 323 -14.50 12.79 31.40
N SER A 324 -13.26 13.09 31.77
CA SER A 324 -12.89 14.21 32.63
C SER A 324 -12.16 15.29 31.83
N LYS A 325 -12.00 16.50 32.39
CA LYS A 325 -11.20 17.55 31.74
C LYS A 325 -9.76 17.09 31.47
N THR A 326 -9.16 16.38 32.42
CA THR A 326 -7.81 15.82 32.28
C THR A 326 -7.75 14.79 31.15
N TYR A 327 -8.73 13.89 31.06
CA TYR A 327 -8.84 12.96 29.93
C TYR A 327 -8.85 13.71 28.59
N VAL A 328 -9.62 14.79 28.53
CA VAL A 328 -9.76 15.56 27.30
C VAL A 328 -8.44 16.24 26.89
N ASP A 329 -7.76 16.87 27.85
CA ASP A 329 -6.47 17.50 27.62
C ASP A 329 -5.37 16.47 27.28
N ASP A 330 -5.33 15.32 27.96
CA ASP A 330 -4.34 14.26 27.72
C ASP A 330 -4.41 13.69 26.30
N VAL A 331 -5.62 13.45 25.79
CA VAL A 331 -5.82 12.96 24.41
C VAL A 331 -5.44 14.03 23.40
N ARG A 332 -5.93 15.27 23.56
CA ARG A 332 -5.60 16.39 22.66
C ARG A 332 -4.09 16.60 22.56
N GLU A 333 -3.41 16.69 23.71
CA GLU A 333 -1.96 16.92 23.74
C GLU A 333 -1.17 15.72 23.21
N GLY A 334 -1.66 14.50 23.42
CA GLY A 334 -1.09 13.29 22.82
C GLY A 334 -1.13 13.31 21.29
N VAL A 335 -2.28 13.65 20.71
CA VAL A 335 -2.43 13.80 19.25
C VAL A 335 -1.55 14.93 18.72
N ASN A 336 -1.55 16.09 19.37
CA ASN A 336 -0.71 17.22 18.95
C ASN A 336 0.79 16.94 19.09
N ALA A 337 1.21 16.17 20.10
CA ALA A 337 2.60 15.71 20.22
C ALA A 337 2.99 14.79 19.05
N PHE A 338 2.12 13.88 18.66
CA PHE A 338 2.33 12.99 17.51
C PHE A 338 2.46 13.75 16.19
N LEU A 339 1.52 14.67 15.90
CA LEU A 339 1.55 15.49 14.68
C LEU A 339 2.80 16.37 14.62
N ARG A 340 3.26 16.94 15.76
CA ARG A 340 4.55 17.65 15.83
C ARG A 340 5.74 16.74 15.54
N GLY A 341 5.71 15.49 16.02
CA GLY A 341 6.72 14.48 15.69
C GLY A 341 6.80 14.22 14.19
N LEU A 342 5.66 13.99 13.55
CA LEU A 342 5.57 13.80 12.09
C LEU A 342 6.07 15.01 11.30
N LYS A 343 5.75 16.24 11.76
CA LYS A 343 6.28 17.46 11.16
C LYS A 343 7.79 17.55 11.25
N THR A 344 8.35 17.18 12.40
CA THR A 344 9.81 17.20 12.63
C THR A 344 10.54 16.20 11.71
N GLN A 345 9.90 15.06 11.43
CA GLN A 345 10.41 14.05 10.49
C GLN A 345 10.24 14.46 9.01
N GLY A 346 9.47 15.52 8.73
CA GLY A 346 9.13 15.92 7.37
C GLY A 346 8.06 15.05 6.71
N ALA A 347 7.28 14.29 7.47
CA ALA A 347 6.19 13.47 6.94
C ALA A 347 4.94 14.29 6.57
N ILE A 348 4.74 15.38 7.30
CA ILE A 348 3.66 16.36 7.09
C ILE A 348 4.23 17.78 7.20
N LEU A 349 3.59 18.75 6.56
CA LEU A 349 3.94 20.17 6.68
C LEU A 349 3.43 20.76 8.02
N GLY A 350 2.33 20.22 8.53
CA GLY A 350 1.73 20.60 9.80
C GLY A 350 0.43 19.83 10.07
N GLY A 351 -0.08 19.97 11.28
CA GLY A 351 -1.36 19.42 11.72
C GLY A 351 -1.66 19.87 13.15
N ASN A 352 -2.93 19.98 13.47
CA ASN A 352 -3.44 20.40 14.76
C ASN A 352 -4.70 19.62 15.12
N CYS A 353 -4.85 19.26 16.39
CA CYS A 353 -6.03 18.65 16.96
C CYS A 353 -6.70 19.61 17.94
N TRP A 354 -8.01 19.78 17.79
CA TRP A 354 -8.86 20.63 18.61
C TRP A 354 -10.18 19.93 18.92
N ILE A 355 -10.98 20.58 19.76
CA ILE A 355 -12.27 20.08 20.21
C ILE A 355 -13.31 21.09 19.77
N ASP A 356 -14.27 20.66 18.97
CA ASP A 356 -15.44 21.48 18.65
C ASP A 356 -16.47 21.42 19.79
N PRO A 357 -16.78 22.55 20.45
CA PRO A 357 -17.79 22.59 21.51
C PRO A 357 -19.20 22.26 21.03
N GLU A 358 -19.53 22.49 19.76
CA GLU A 358 -20.87 22.24 19.20
C GLU A 358 -21.12 20.73 19.04
N LEU A 359 -20.11 19.98 18.56
CA LEU A 359 -20.18 18.53 18.45
C LEU A 359 -20.14 17.84 19.82
N ASN A 360 -19.52 18.47 20.81
CA ASN A 360 -19.33 17.96 22.16
C ASN A 360 -20.27 18.60 23.20
N ALA A 361 -21.52 18.84 22.82
CA ALA A 361 -22.57 19.29 23.73
C ALA A 361 -22.81 18.27 24.87
N ALA A 362 -23.35 18.76 26.01
CA ALA A 362 -23.53 17.96 27.22
C ALA A 362 -24.34 16.66 26.99
N ASP A 363 -25.36 16.69 26.13
CA ASP A 363 -26.18 15.52 25.81
C ASP A 363 -25.39 14.43 25.06
N SER A 364 -24.48 14.83 24.17
CA SER A 364 -23.59 13.91 23.43
C SER A 364 -22.61 13.24 24.38
N VAL A 365 -21.99 14.04 25.26
CA VAL A 365 -21.05 13.55 26.29
C VAL A 365 -21.76 12.64 27.29
N ALA A 366 -22.99 12.96 27.68
CA ALA A 366 -23.81 12.12 28.56
C ALA A 366 -24.16 10.76 27.91
N GLN A 367 -24.21 10.69 26.59
CA GLN A 367 -24.35 9.44 25.83
C GLN A 367 -23.01 8.70 25.62
N GLY A 368 -21.91 9.19 26.22
CA GLY A 368 -20.57 8.62 26.07
C GLY A 368 -19.94 8.88 24.70
N ARG A 369 -20.46 9.83 23.92
CA ARG A 369 -19.92 10.20 22.61
C ARG A 369 -19.06 11.45 22.76
N PHE A 370 -17.87 11.40 22.18
CA PHE A 370 -16.95 12.53 22.16
C PHE A 370 -16.26 12.60 20.80
N TYR A 371 -16.25 13.78 20.21
CA TYR A 371 -15.70 14.07 18.89
C TYR A 371 -14.37 14.80 19.02
N TRP A 372 -13.40 14.34 18.22
CA TRP A 372 -12.06 14.90 18.13
C TRP A 372 -11.83 15.38 16.70
N ASP A 373 -11.57 16.67 16.53
CA ASP A 373 -11.23 17.22 15.24
C ASP A 373 -9.71 17.33 15.10
N PHE A 374 -9.20 16.96 13.94
CA PHE A 374 -7.80 17.18 13.62
C PHE A 374 -7.60 17.43 12.13
N ASP A 375 -6.61 18.26 11.83
CA ASP A 375 -6.14 18.50 10.47
C ASP A 375 -4.70 18.02 10.30
N PHE A 376 -4.32 17.84 9.04
CA PHE A 376 -2.93 17.67 8.64
C PHE A 376 -2.75 18.09 7.18
N THR A 377 -1.55 18.53 6.82
CA THR A 377 -1.15 18.75 5.44
C THR A 377 -0.01 17.79 5.09
N PRO A 378 -0.20 16.84 4.17
CA PRO A 378 0.85 15.92 3.76
C PRO A 378 1.95 16.63 2.97
N THR A 379 3.13 16.01 2.87
CA THR A 379 4.12 16.45 1.87
C THR A 379 3.72 16.01 0.47
N TYR A 380 3.81 16.93 -0.49
CA TYR A 380 3.53 16.66 -1.90
C TYR A 380 4.82 16.34 -2.66
N PRO A 381 4.79 15.40 -3.61
CA PRO A 381 5.94 15.12 -4.46
C PRO A 381 6.15 16.25 -5.48
N GLY A 382 7.40 16.60 -5.74
CA GLY A 382 7.77 17.47 -6.86
C GLY A 382 7.67 16.73 -8.20
N GLU A 383 6.45 16.43 -8.65
CA GLU A 383 6.19 15.64 -9.86
C GLU A 383 6.75 16.29 -11.13
N GLN A 384 6.68 17.61 -11.25
CA GLN A 384 7.23 18.37 -12.37
C GLN A 384 8.09 19.53 -11.88
N LEU A 385 9.34 19.59 -12.35
CA LEU A 385 10.29 20.66 -12.06
C LEU A 385 10.60 21.43 -13.35
N THR A 386 10.21 22.70 -13.42
CA THR A 386 10.42 23.55 -14.60
C THR A 386 11.50 24.59 -14.32
N PHE A 387 12.68 24.40 -14.92
CA PHE A 387 13.74 25.40 -14.89
C PHE A 387 13.53 26.41 -16.03
N ARG A 388 13.45 27.71 -15.71
CA ARG A 388 13.30 28.78 -16.69
C ARG A 388 14.64 29.49 -16.88
N MET A 389 15.27 29.26 -18.02
CA MET A 389 16.53 29.90 -18.39
C MET A 389 16.28 31.28 -18.99
N HIS A 390 17.02 32.28 -18.51
CA HIS A 390 17.04 33.63 -19.08
C HIS A 390 18.47 33.96 -19.52
N MET A 391 18.67 34.20 -20.81
CA MET A 391 19.95 34.70 -21.31
C MET A 391 20.04 36.19 -20.96
N ASN A 392 21.04 36.57 -20.16
CA ASN A 392 21.24 37.93 -19.70
C ASN A 392 22.56 38.49 -20.25
N ASN A 393 22.49 39.65 -20.91
CA ASN A 393 23.68 40.36 -21.44
C ASN A 393 24.29 41.36 -20.45
N ASN A 394 23.73 41.54 -19.26
CA ASN A 394 24.26 42.47 -18.24
C ASN A 394 25.70 42.12 -17.81
N TYR A 395 26.06 40.84 -17.86
CA TYR A 395 27.44 40.41 -17.56
C TYR A 395 28.43 40.75 -18.67
N VAL A 396 27.94 41.05 -19.88
CA VAL A 396 28.81 41.46 -20.99
C VAL A 396 29.29 42.90 -20.80
N SER A 397 28.48 43.76 -20.17
CA SER A 397 28.93 45.11 -19.80
C SER A 397 29.96 45.14 -18.66
N GLU A 398 30.17 44.04 -17.94
CA GLU A 398 31.24 43.92 -16.93
C GLU A 398 32.58 43.48 -17.54
N ILE A 399 32.61 43.10 -18.82
CA ILE A 399 33.81 42.64 -19.52
C ILE A 399 34.66 43.83 -20.04
N PHE A 400 34.06 45.01 -20.23
CA PHE A 400 34.73 46.19 -20.81
C PHE A 400 34.78 47.38 -19.86
#